data_AF-A0A4R7VNJ5-F1
#
_entry.id   AF-A0A4R7VNJ5-F1
#
_cell.length_a   1.000
_cell.length_b   1.000
_cell.length_c   1.000
_cell.angle_alpha   90.00
_cell.angle_beta   90.00
_cell.angle_gamma   90.00
#
_symmetry.space_group_name_H-M   'P 1'
#
loop_
_entity.id
_entity.type
_entity.pdbx_description
1 polymer ?
#
loop_
_entity_poly.entity_id
_entity_poly.type
_entity_poly.pdbx_seq_one_letter_code
_entity_poly.pdbx_strand_id
1 'polypeptide(L)'
;MELVSTAPPGPVTEDADHRRELHGSSLGRQVWRINCGDVVNRERCLTVLVERNRVVLVGPPGETAVLNAGQLGQLRVALREAAEQAER
;
A
#
# COMPACT_ATOMS: atom_id res chain seq x y z
N MET A 1 -35.14 35.79 -10.25
CA MET A 1 -35.22 34.96 -9.04
C MET A 1 -35.33 33.53 -9.52
N GLU A 2 -34.19 32.88 -9.76
CA GLU A 2 -34.14 31.46 -10.14
C GLU A 2 -33.10 30.77 -9.26
N LEU A 3 -33.55 29.75 -8.54
CA LEU A 3 -32.73 28.94 -7.66
C LEU A 3 -31.85 28.00 -8.51
N VAL A 4 -30.54 28.18 -8.46
CA VAL A 4 -29.60 27.14 -8.91
C VAL A 4 -29.42 26.13 -7.78
N SER A 5 -30.11 24.99 -7.92
CA SER A 5 -29.91 23.81 -7.09
C SER A 5 -28.57 23.17 -7.47
N THR A 6 -27.59 23.21 -6.58
CA THR A 6 -26.35 22.45 -6.72
C THR A 6 -26.46 21.20 -5.84
N ALA A 7 -26.61 20.05 -6.49
CA ALA A 7 -26.54 18.76 -5.83
C ALA A 7 -25.15 18.54 -5.20
N PRO A 8 -25.04 17.80 -4.09
CA PRO A 8 -23.75 17.52 -3.48
C PRO A 8 -22.90 16.61 -4.39
N PRO A 9 -21.57 16.79 -4.42
CA PRO A 9 -20.70 15.88 -5.13
C PRO A 9 -20.79 14.49 -4.48
N GLY A 10 -21.06 13.47 -5.31
CA GLY A 10 -21.09 12.08 -4.87
C GLY A 10 -19.72 11.62 -4.35
N PRO A 11 -19.67 10.49 -3.60
CA PRO A 11 -18.42 9.99 -3.05
C PRO A 11 -17.48 9.58 -4.18
N VAL A 12 -16.32 10.23 -4.18
CA VAL A 12 -15.19 9.94 -5.06
C VAL A 12 -14.78 8.48 -4.94
N THR A 13 -14.80 7.78 -6.08
CA THR A 13 -14.44 6.37 -6.19
C THR A 13 -12.92 6.24 -6.38
N GLU A 14 -12.13 6.70 -5.41
CA GLU A 14 -10.65 6.74 -5.48
C GLU A 14 -9.97 5.54 -4.76
N ASP A 15 -10.73 4.75 -4.00
CA ASP A 15 -10.20 3.65 -3.19
C ASP A 15 -9.82 2.40 -4.01
N ALA A 16 -10.54 2.13 -5.10
CA ALA A 16 -10.37 0.92 -5.90
C ALA A 16 -9.14 0.94 -6.81
N ASP A 17 -8.70 2.12 -7.24
CA ASP A 17 -7.57 2.27 -8.17
C ASP A 17 -6.22 2.22 -7.45
N HIS A 18 -6.11 2.83 -6.26
CA HIS A 18 -4.93 2.72 -5.40
C HIS A 18 -4.64 1.28 -4.97
N ARG A 19 -5.67 0.44 -4.76
CA ARG A 19 -5.46 -1.00 -4.50
C ARG A 19 -4.76 -1.71 -5.64
N ARG A 20 -4.97 -1.31 -6.90
CA ARG A 20 -4.34 -1.97 -8.05
C ARG A 20 -2.88 -1.53 -8.20
N GLU A 21 -2.55 -0.29 -7.86
CA GLU A 21 -1.15 0.20 -7.81
C GLU A 21 -0.34 -0.40 -6.66
N LEU A 22 -1.00 -0.77 -5.55
CA LEU A 22 -0.41 -1.55 -4.47
C LEU A 22 0.01 -2.96 -4.93
N HIS A 23 -0.70 -3.57 -5.88
CA HIS A 23 -0.52 -4.96 -6.32
C HIS A 23 0.08 -5.08 -7.73
N GLY A 24 1.36 -4.72 -7.88
CA GLY A 24 2.10 -5.00 -9.11
C GLY A 24 2.46 -6.48 -9.21
N SER A 25 1.83 -7.23 -10.12
CA SER A 25 2.29 -8.59 -10.48
C SER A 25 3.47 -8.51 -11.43
N SER A 26 4.69 -8.66 -10.92
CA SER A 26 5.85 -8.98 -11.78
C SER A 26 6.06 -10.50 -11.72
N LEU A 27 5.78 -11.19 -12.83
CA LEU A 27 6.06 -12.63 -13.02
C LEU A 27 5.35 -13.58 -12.04
N GLY A 28 4.02 -13.43 -11.87
CA GLY A 28 3.21 -14.35 -11.06
C GLY A 28 3.40 -14.24 -9.55
N ARG A 29 4.11 -13.20 -9.12
CA ARG A 29 4.43 -12.93 -7.73
C ARG A 29 3.65 -11.74 -7.22
N GLN A 30 2.94 -11.93 -6.11
CA GLN A 30 2.24 -10.83 -5.46
C GLN A 30 3.24 -9.95 -4.71
N VAL A 31 3.19 -8.66 -5.02
CA VAL A 31 4.03 -7.62 -4.42
C VAL A 31 3.11 -6.56 -3.85
N TRP A 32 3.40 -6.08 -2.65
CA TRP A 32 2.71 -4.96 -2.01
C TRP A 32 3.68 -3.81 -1.80
N ARG A 33 3.28 -2.59 -2.17
CA ARG A 33 4.08 -1.38 -2.01
C ARG A 33 3.42 -0.43 -1.03
N ILE A 34 3.95 -0.31 0.18
CA ILE A 34 3.38 0.55 1.22
C ILE A 34 4.16 1.86 1.24
N ASN A 35 3.46 2.99 1.11
CA ASN A 35 4.09 4.31 1.26
C ASN A 35 4.53 4.51 2.71
N CYS A 36 5.72 5.08 2.90
CA CYS A 36 6.28 5.38 4.22
C CYS A 36 7.14 6.64 4.16
N GLY A 37 7.45 7.23 5.31
CA GLY A 37 8.47 8.27 5.41
C GLY A 37 9.86 7.69 5.65
N ASP A 38 10.86 8.56 5.68
CA ASP A 38 12.13 8.33 6.38
C ASP A 38 12.27 9.26 7.61
N VAL A 39 13.41 9.20 8.29
CA VAL A 39 13.68 10.03 9.49
C VAL A 39 13.75 11.53 9.20
N VAL A 40 13.92 11.93 7.94
CA VAL A 40 13.89 13.33 7.49
C VAL A 40 12.58 13.67 6.78
N ASN A 41 11.53 12.85 6.96
CA ASN A 41 10.18 13.04 6.45
C ASN A 41 10.09 13.13 4.91
N ARG A 42 10.98 12.43 4.18
CA ARG A 42 10.81 12.24 2.73
C ARG A 42 9.90 11.05 2.45
N GLU A 43 9.08 11.17 1.41
CA GLU A 43 8.27 10.05 0.94
C GLU A 43 9.14 8.95 0.34
N ARG A 44 8.84 7.73 0.76
CA ARG A 44 9.55 6.49 0.41
C ARG A 44 8.53 5.36 0.31
N CYS A 45 9.02 4.16 0.00
CA CYS A 45 8.19 2.98 -0.16
C CYS A 45 8.85 1.75 0.48
N LEU A 46 8.04 0.96 1.18
CA LEU A 46 8.35 -0.34 1.75
C LEU A 46 7.69 -1.41 0.87
N THR A 47 8.44 -2.43 0.49
CA THR A 47 7.91 -3.49 -0.40
C THR A 47 7.80 -4.81 0.36
N VAL A 48 6.65 -5.48 0.25
CA VAL A 48 6.43 -6.85 0.71
C VAL A 48 6.30 -7.75 -0.51
N LEU A 49 6.93 -8.93 -0.50
CA LEU A 49 6.85 -9.89 -1.61
C LEU A 49 7.10 -11.31 -1.10
N VAL A 50 6.50 -12.32 -1.75
CA VAL A 50 6.64 -13.74 -1.34
C VAL A 50 7.59 -14.48 -2.28
N GLU A 51 8.75 -14.96 -1.79
CA GLU A 51 9.69 -15.82 -2.54
C GLU A 51 9.65 -17.23 -1.99
N ARG A 52 9.32 -18.26 -2.78
CA ARG A 52 9.55 -19.67 -2.39
C ARG A 52 9.15 -19.94 -0.92
N ASN A 53 7.90 -19.64 -0.57
CA ASN A 53 7.34 -19.80 0.78
C ASN A 53 7.98 -18.92 1.87
N ARG A 54 8.62 -17.81 1.49
CA ARG A 54 9.19 -16.81 2.41
C ARG A 54 8.61 -15.43 2.14
N VAL A 55 8.18 -14.75 3.18
CA VAL A 55 7.83 -13.33 3.12
C VAL A 55 9.11 -12.51 3.19
N VAL A 56 9.33 -11.66 2.20
CA VAL A 56 10.47 -10.75 2.11
C VAL A 56 9.95 -9.32 2.27
N LEU A 57 10.59 -8.59 3.17
CA LEU A 57 10.33 -7.18 3.42
C LEU A 57 11.54 -6.36 2.97
N VAL A 58 11.33 -5.44 2.04
CA VAL A 58 12.38 -4.55 1.51
C VAL A 58 12.06 -3.13 1.96
N GLY A 59 12.87 -2.64 2.91
CA GLY A 59 12.83 -1.24 3.33
C GLY A 59 13.40 -0.28 2.28
N PRO A 60 13.19 1.03 2.45
CA PRO A 60 13.83 2.03 1.60
C PRO A 60 15.37 1.91 1.67
N PRO A 61 16.07 2.03 0.54
CA PRO A 61 17.52 1.83 0.50
C PRO A 61 18.24 2.93 1.29
N GLY A 62 19.11 2.52 2.21
CA GLY A 62 20.00 3.42 2.97
C GLY A 62 19.32 4.26 4.04
N GLU A 63 18.04 4.04 4.30
CA GLU A 63 17.23 4.87 5.20
C GLU A 63 16.37 4.01 6.13
N THR A 64 15.99 4.56 7.28
CA THR A 64 14.99 3.93 8.15
C THR A 64 13.59 4.28 7.69
N ALA A 65 12.75 3.27 7.45
CA ALA A 65 11.34 3.48 7.15
C ALA A 65 10.59 3.93 8.42
N VAL A 66 9.90 5.05 8.33
CA VAL A 66 9.00 5.56 9.38
C VAL A 66 7.58 5.41 8.88
N LEU A 67 6.74 4.74 9.66
CA LEU A 67 5.32 4.52 9.32
C LEU A 67 4.43 5.22 10.33
N ASN A 68 3.42 5.93 9.83
CA ASN A 68 2.30 6.38 10.66
C ASN A 68 1.32 5.22 10.92
N ALA A 69 0.32 5.45 11.77
CA ALA A 69 -0.64 4.41 12.16
C ALA A 69 -1.42 3.82 10.96
N GLY A 70 -1.78 4.63 9.97
CA GLY A 70 -2.48 4.18 8.76
C GLY A 70 -1.60 3.30 7.88
N GLN A 71 -0.36 3.76 7.62
CA GLN A 71 0.65 3.03 6.85
C GLN A 71 1.01 1.70 7.53
N LEU A 72 1.14 1.69 8.86
CA LEU A 72 1.36 0.47 9.63
C LEU A 72 0.15 -0.48 9.55
N GLY A 73 -1.07 0.07 9.50
CA GLY A 73 -2.29 -0.70 9.23
C GLY A 73 -2.27 -1.39 7.86
N GLN A 74 -1.86 -0.67 6.81
CA GLN A 74 -1.68 -1.22 5.47
C GLN A 74 -0.60 -2.31 5.44
N LEU A 75 0.54 -2.09 6.10
CA LEU A 75 1.61 -3.09 6.21
C LEU A 75 1.12 -4.36 6.91
N ARG A 76 0.32 -4.24 7.99
CA ARG A 76 -0.26 -5.40 8.68
C ARG A 76 -1.15 -6.24 7.76
N VAL A 77 -1.97 -5.59 6.94
CA VAL A 77 -2.83 -6.29 5.96
C VAL A 77 -1.97 -6.99 4.91
N ALA A 78 -0.98 -6.30 4.34
CA ALA A 78 -0.07 -6.88 3.35
C ALA A 78 0.72 -8.08 3.91
N LEU A 79 1.22 -8.00 5.14
CA LEU A 79 1.93 -9.10 5.79
C LEU A 79 1.03 -10.31 6.04
N ARG A 80 -0.24 -10.09 6.38
CA ARG A 80 -1.21 -11.16 6.55
C ARG A 80 -1.48 -11.88 5.21
N GLU A 81 -1.75 -11.12 4.16
CA GLU A 81 -1.98 -11.69 2.82
C GLU A 81 -0.72 -12.42 2.29
N ALA A 82 0.47 -11.88 2.57
CA ALA A 82 1.74 -12.51 2.21
C ALA A 82 2.00 -13.81 2.98
N ALA A 83 1.65 -13.87 4.27
CA ALA A 83 1.77 -15.08 5.08
C ALA A 83 0.84 -16.19 4.55
N GLU A 84 -0.42 -15.87 4.28
CA GLU A 84 -1.39 -16.81 3.69
C GLU A 84 -0.92 -17.36 2.32
N GLN A 85 -0.17 -16.57 1.57
CA GLN A 85 0.44 -17.03 0.30
C GLN A 85 1.71 -17.84 0.48
N ALA A 86 2.52 -17.53 1.49
CA ALA A 86 3.72 -18.30 1.79
C ALA A 86 3.40 -19.70 2.34
N GLU A 87 2.21 -19.87 2.93
CA GLU A 87 1.70 -21.16 3.42
C GLU A 87 1.10 -22.06 2.32
N ARG A 88 0.80 -21.51 1.13
CA ARG A 88 0.35 -22.29 -0.04
C ARG A 88 1.50 -22.98 -0.75
#